data_AF-A0A7V6P8S8-F1
#
_entry.id   AF-A0A7V6P8S8-F1
#
_cell.length_a   1.000
_cell.length_b   1.000
_cell.length_c   1.000
_cell.angle_alpha   90.00
_cell.angle_beta   90.00
_cell.angle_gamma   90.00
#
_symmetry.space_group_name_H-M   'P 1'
#
loop_
_entity.id
_entity.type
_entity.pdbx_description
1 polymer ?
#
loop_
_entity_poly.entity_id
_entity_poly.type
_entity_poly.pdbx_seq_one_letter_code
_entity_poly.pdbx_strand_id
1 'polypeptide(L)' 'DITSTGSTLRANRLKVLEDGIILRSQACLVSARRSRENARVMDVATRIRNGLTS' A
#
# COMPACT_ATOMS: atom_id res chain seq x y z
N ASP A 1 9.55 -12.63 1.71
CA ASP A 1 9.87 -11.72 0.61
C ASP A 1 8.60 -11.02 0.15
N ILE A 2 8.67 -9.79 -0.38
CA ILE A 2 7.49 -9.09 -0.94
C ILE A 2 7.47 -9.36 -2.44
N THR A 3 6.32 -9.79 -2.96
CA THR A 3 6.17 -10.15 -4.36
C THR A 3 4.95 -9.45 -4.97
N SER A 4 5.12 -8.87 -6.16
CA SER A 4 4.03 -8.28 -6.93
C SER A 4 3.53 -9.21 -8.04
N THR A 5 4.33 -9.43 -9.10
CA THR A 5 3.93 -10.24 -10.27
C THR A 5 4.37 -11.70 -10.19
N GLY A 6 5.24 -12.05 -9.24
CA GLY A 6 5.83 -13.39 -9.12
C GLY A 6 6.94 -13.70 -10.12
N SER A 7 7.40 -12.72 -10.93
CA SER A 7 8.48 -12.93 -11.90
C SER A 7 9.78 -13.44 -11.24
N THR A 8 10.16 -12.86 -10.10
CA THR A 8 11.35 -13.26 -9.34
C THR A 8 11.24 -14.70 -8.82
N LEU A 9 10.07 -15.11 -8.32
CA LEU A 9 9.85 -16.49 -7.86
C LEU A 9 9.98 -17.48 -9.02
N ARG A 10 9.37 -17.17 -10.17
CA ARG A 10 9.41 -18.02 -11.37
C ARG A 10 10.83 -18.18 -11.91
N ALA A 11 11.60 -17.08 -12.01
CA ALA A 11 12.99 -17.11 -12.46
C ALA A 11 13.87 -18.02 -11.58
N ASN A 12 13.51 -18.19 -10.30
CA ASN A 12 14.21 -19.03 -9.33
C ASN A 12 13.57 -20.41 -9.12
N ARG A 13 12.60 -20.82 -9.95
CA ARG A 13 11.87 -22.10 -9.82
C ARG A 13 11.18 -22.28 -8.46
N LEU A 14 10.72 -21.18 -7.87
CA LEU A 14 9.94 -21.14 -6.63
C LEU A 14 8.46 -20.92 -6.93
N LYS A 15 7.59 -21.26 -5.97
CA LYS A 15 6.14 -21.03 -6.04
C LYS A 15 5.60 -20.43 -4.75
N VAL A 16 4.48 -19.72 -4.86
CA VAL A 16 3.66 -19.32 -3.70
C VAL A 16 2.92 -20.57 -3.20
N LEU A 17 2.86 -20.75 -1.89
CA LEU A 17 2.07 -21.82 -1.26
C LEU A 17 0.60 -21.39 -1.17
N GLU A 18 -0.33 -22.35 -1.17
CA GLU A 18 -1.77 -22.09 -1.19
C GLU A 18 -2.23 -21.21 -0.01
N ASP A 19 -1.64 -21.42 1.16
CA ASP A 19 -1.83 -20.65 2.40
C ASP A 19 -0.65 -19.72 2.72
N GLY A 20 0.30 -19.56 1.80
CA GLY A 20 1.56 -18.85 2.02
C GLY A 20 1.47 -17.32 1.96
N ILE A 21 0.28 -16.75 1.72
CA ILE A 21 0.09 -15.29 1.72
C ILE A 21 -0.08 -14.81 3.16
N ILE A 22 0.92 -14.10 3.65
CA ILE A 22 0.90 -13.49 4.98
C ILE A 22 0.05 -12.21 4.99
N LEU A 23 0.28 -11.31 4.03
CA LEU A 23 -0.42 -10.01 3.93
C LEU A 23 -0.43 -9.52 2.47
N ARG A 24 -1.54 -8.92 2.03
CA ARG A 24 -1.58 -8.10 0.82
C ARG A 24 -1.27 -6.65 1.18
N SER A 25 -0.16 -6.13 0.67
CA SER A 25 0.29 -4.77 0.94
C SER A 25 -0.11 -3.79 -0.15
N GLN A 26 -0.33 -2.53 0.23
CA GLN A 26 -0.58 -1.41 -0.67
C GLN A 26 0.01 -0.13 -0.07
N ALA A 27 0.11 0.93 -0.87
CA ALA A 27 0.45 2.24 -0.34
C ALA A 27 -0.70 2.77 0.53
N CYS A 28 -0.37 3.31 1.70
CA CYS A 28 -1.33 3.85 2.65
C CYS A 28 -0.95 5.30 3.00
N LEU A 29 -1.90 6.22 2.90
CA LEU A 29 -1.74 7.57 3.43
C LEU A 29 -1.98 7.56 4.93
N VAL A 30 -0.96 7.90 5.72
CA VAL A 30 -1.02 7.94 7.19
C VAL A 30 -0.55 9.28 7.72
N SER A 31 -1.07 9.69 8.88
CA SER A 31 -0.66 10.89 9.59
C SER A 31 -0.54 10.60 11.09
N ALA A 32 0.20 11.45 11.81
CA ALA A 32 0.36 11.30 13.25
C ALA A 32 -1.00 11.44 13.95
N ARG A 33 -1.27 10.61 14.97
CA ARG A 33 -2.57 10.65 15.67
C ARG A 33 -2.92 12.04 16.23
N ARG A 34 -1.91 12.83 16.62
CA ARG A 34 -2.08 14.19 17.15
C ARG A 34 -2.32 15.25 16.07
N SER A 35 -2.16 14.95 14.78
CA SER A 35 -2.36 15.91 13.69
C SER A 35 -3.76 15.87 13.08
N ARG A 36 -4.75 15.28 13.77
CA ARG A 36 -6.12 15.10 13.25
C ARG A 36 -6.80 16.41 12.85
N GLU A 37 -6.52 17.49 13.58
CA GLU A 37 -7.09 18.82 13.35
C GLU A 37 -6.16 19.74 12.55
N ASN A 38 -5.01 19.23 12.08
CA ASN A 38 -4.08 20.03 11.31
C ASN A 38 -4.64 20.29 9.90
N ALA A 39 -4.97 21.55 9.61
CA ALA A 39 -5.56 21.95 8.33
C ALA A 39 -4.71 21.55 7.11
N ARG A 40 -3.38 21.57 7.20
CA ARG A 40 -2.50 21.14 6.10
C ARG A 40 -2.61 19.63 5.84
N VAL A 41 -2.74 18.83 6.89
CA VAL A 41 -2.94 17.37 6.75
C VAL A 41 -4.27 17.09 6.05
N MET A 42 -5.33 17.81 6.43
CA MET A 42 -6.65 17.66 5.80
C MET A 42 -6.66 18.10 4.33
N ASP A 43 -5.98 19.20 3.99
CA ASP A 43 -5.82 19.66 2.60
C ASP A 43 -5.09 18.62 1.74
N VAL A 44 -3.93 18.12 2.20
CA VAL A 44 -3.17 17.08 1.47
C VAL A 44 -3.99 15.81 1.30
N ALA A 45 -4.68 15.35 2.34
CA ALA A 45 -5.53 14.17 2.27
C ALA A 45 -6.69 14.33 1.26
N THR A 46 -7.26 15.54 1.17
CA THR A 46 -8.32 15.85 0.21
C THR A 46 -7.80 15.85 -1.22
N ARG A 47 -6.63 16.45 -1.46
CA ARG A 47 -6.01 16.47 -2.80
C ARG A 47 -5.68 15.07 -3.31
N ILE A 48 -5.08 14.24 -2.46
CA ILE A 48 -4.77 12.84 -2.81
C ILE A 48 -6.05 12.08 -3.12
N ARG A 49 -7.10 12.24 -2.30
CA ARG A 49 -8.38 11.56 -2.51
C ARG A 49 -9.02 11.95 -3.85
N ASN A 50 -9.04 13.24 -4.17
CA ASN A 50 -9.63 13.73 -5.42
C ASN A 50 -8.88 13.21 -6.65
N GLY A 51 -7.55 13.10 -6.57
CA GLY A 51 -6.73 12.56 -7.67
C GLY A 51 -6.85 11.04 -7.87
N LEU A 52 -7.47 10.31 -6.93
CA LEU A 52 -7.74 8.87 -7.06
C LEU A 52 -9.15 8.57 -7.60
N THR A 53 -10.04 9.56 -7.62
CA THR A 53 -11.43 9.42 -8.10
C THR A 53 -11.64 9.96 -9.52
N SER A 54 -10.59 10.48 -10.16
CA SER A 54 -10.55 10.92 -11.56
C SER A 54 -10.05 9.81 -12.47
#